data_AF-A0A3D0CUT1-F1
#
_entry.id   AF-A0A3D0CUT1-F1
#
_cell.length_a   1.000
_cell.length_b   1.000
_cell.length_c   1.000
_cell.angle_alpha   90.00
_cell.angle_beta   90.00
_cell.angle_gamma   90.00
#
_symmetry.space_group_name_H-M   'P 1'
#
loop_
_entity.id
_entity.type
_entity.pdbx_description
1 polymer ?
#
loop_
_entity_poly.entity_id
_entity_poly.type
_entity_poly.pdbx_seq_one_letter_code
_entity_poly.pdbx_strand_id
1 'polypeptide(L)'
;MRPFLGAERLGGAVQRRCSVLVALLLAALLHLARADRMSLWIDEIFTLRNAGQPSVAAIVAAAAATERRPPLSFLVFHLWLGRFPNVEFA
;
A
#
# COMPACT_ATOMS: atom_id res chain seq x y z
N MET A 1 -20.77 -49.81 -3.15
CA MET A 1 -21.13 -48.39 -3.04
C MET A 1 -20.06 -47.67 -2.24
N ARG A 2 -19.21 -46.85 -2.89
CA ARG A 2 -18.22 -46.01 -2.19
C ARG A 2 -18.85 -44.65 -1.89
N PRO A 3 -18.89 -44.19 -0.63
CA PRO A 3 -19.54 -42.94 -0.30
C PRO A 3 -18.68 -41.75 -0.76
N PHE A 4 -19.37 -40.78 -1.35
CA PHE A 4 -19.21 -39.32 -1.37
C PHE A 4 -18.01 -38.64 -0.65
N LEU A 5 -16.77 -39.11 -0.82
CA LEU A 5 -15.55 -38.49 -0.25
C LEU A 5 -15.18 -37.11 -0.87
N GLY A 6 -15.97 -36.60 -1.82
CA GLY A 6 -15.69 -35.36 -2.55
C GLY A 6 -16.23 -34.08 -1.91
N ALA A 7 -17.41 -34.13 -1.29
CA ALA A 7 -18.09 -32.92 -0.76
C ALA A 7 -17.41 -32.35 0.49
N GLU A 8 -16.96 -33.22 1.40
CA GLU A 8 -16.19 -32.88 2.60
C GLU A 8 -14.89 -32.14 2.28
N ARG A 9 -14.19 -32.57 1.21
CA ARG A 9 -12.93 -31.95 0.77
C ARG A 9 -13.13 -30.57 0.15
N LEU A 10 -14.25 -30.38 -0.57
CA LEU A 10 -14.63 -29.08 -1.15
C LEU A 10 -15.01 -28.09 -0.04
N GLY A 11 -15.77 -28.51 0.96
CA GLY A 11 -16.14 -27.69 2.11
C GLY A 11 -14.92 -27.21 2.90
N GLY A 12 -13.95 -28.10 3.19
CA GLY A 12 -12.71 -27.73 3.87
C GLY A 12 -11.83 -26.75 3.08
N ALA A 13 -11.78 -26.89 1.75
CA ALA A 13 -11.01 -25.95 0.90
C ALA A 13 -11.64 -24.55 0.85
N VAL A 14 -12.98 -24.47 0.76
CA VAL A 14 -13.71 -23.19 0.79
C VAL A 14 -13.57 -22.54 2.17
N GLN A 15 -13.78 -23.30 3.25
CA GLN A 15 -13.62 -22.79 4.62
C GLN A 15 -12.24 -22.21 4.85
N ARG A 16 -11.17 -22.92 4.43
CA ARG A 16 -9.79 -22.43 4.55
C ARG A 16 -9.59 -21.12 3.78
N ARG A 17 -10.12 -21.01 2.55
CA ARG A 17 -10.03 -19.78 1.74
C ARG A 17 -10.76 -18.61 2.40
N CYS A 18 -11.96 -18.85 2.93
CA CYS A 18 -12.73 -17.85 3.66
C CYS A 18 -11.99 -17.39 4.92
N SER A 19 -11.43 -18.31 5.71
CA SER A 19 -10.64 -17.97 6.89
C SER A 19 -9.38 -17.15 6.54
N VAL A 20 -8.67 -17.51 5.47
CA VAL A 20 -7.52 -16.74 4.98
C VAL A 20 -7.96 -15.35 4.53
N LEU A 21 -9.06 -15.24 3.78
CA LEU A 21 -9.58 -13.95 3.33
C LEU A 21 -9.96 -13.05 4.52
N VAL A 22 -10.66 -13.60 5.51
CA VAL A 22 -11.01 -12.87 6.74
C VAL A 22 -9.76 -12.42 7.49
N ALA A 23 -8.77 -13.29 7.63
CA ALA A 23 -7.50 -12.93 8.28
C ALA A 23 -6.78 -11.80 7.53
N LEU A 24 -6.74 -11.85 6.19
CA LEU A 24 -6.14 -10.80 5.36
C LEU A 24 -6.90 -9.47 5.48
N LEU A 25 -8.23 -9.51 5.49
CA LEU A 25 -9.06 -8.32 5.67
C LEU A 25 -8.84 -7.69 7.05
N LEU A 26 -8.82 -8.50 8.11
CA LEU A 26 -8.55 -8.02 9.46
C LEU A 26 -7.14 -7.42 9.58
N ALA A 27 -6.13 -8.07 9.00
CA ALA A 27 -4.77 -7.55 8.96
C ALA A 27 -4.69 -6.21 8.22
N ALA A 28 -5.36 -6.08 7.08
CA ALA A 28 -5.43 -4.84 6.32
C ALA A 28 -6.09 -3.70 7.12
N LEU A 29 -7.21 -3.98 7.80
CA LEU A 29 -7.91 -3.00 8.65
C LEU A 29 -7.04 -2.56 9.84
N LEU A 30 -6.35 -3.50 10.49
CA LEU A 30 -5.44 -3.18 11.59
C LEU A 30 -4.24 -2.35 11.13
N HIS A 31 -3.68 -2.64 9.95
CA HIS A 31 -2.62 -1.83 9.35
C HIS A 31 -3.11 -0.41 9.04
N LEU A 32 -4.29 -0.27 8.45
CA LEU A 32 -4.86 1.04 8.14
C LEU A 32 -5.14 1.86 9.41
N ALA A 33 -5.69 1.24 10.46
CA ALA A 33 -5.96 1.90 11.74
C ALA A 33 -4.69 2.35 12.48
N ARG A 34 -3.53 1.77 12.15
CA ARG A 34 -2.22 2.12 12.73
C ARG A 34 -1.43 3.10 11.86
N ALA A 35 -1.72 3.19 10.57
CA ALA A 35 -0.95 3.98 9.62
C ALA A 35 -0.81 5.45 10.06
N ASP A 36 -1.90 6.08 10.51
CA ASP A 36 -1.92 7.49 10.92
C ASP A 36 -1.30 7.74 12.32
N ARG A 37 -0.86 6.70 13.03
CA ARG A 37 -0.27 6.81 14.38
C ARG A 37 1.24 6.62 14.39
N MET A 38 1.84 6.36 13.23
CA MET A 38 3.27 6.16 13.11
C MET A 38 3.92 7.47 12.66
N SER A 39 4.91 7.93 13.42
CA SER A 39 5.73 9.07 12.99
C SER A 39 6.48 8.72 11.71
N LEU A 40 6.59 9.70 10.81
CA LEU A 40 7.30 9.52 9.56
C LEU A 40 8.80 9.34 9.78
N TRP A 41 9.35 8.36 9.10
CA TRP A 41 10.79 8.11 9.07
C TRP A 41 11.45 9.05 8.06
N ILE A 42 12.77 9.22 8.17
CA ILE A 42 13.53 10.18 7.37
C ILE A 42 13.36 9.91 5.87
N ASP A 43 13.40 8.64 5.46
CA ASP A 43 13.17 8.20 4.08
C ASP A 43 11.75 8.47 3.58
N GLU A 44 10.75 8.36 4.45
CA GLU A 44 9.36 8.71 4.14
C GLU A 44 9.22 10.23 3.93
N ILE A 45 9.90 11.05 4.73
CA ILE A 45 9.93 12.51 4.56
C ILE A 45 10.56 12.88 3.21
N PHE A 46 11.69 12.28 2.84
CA PHE A 46 12.31 12.51 1.53
C PHE A 46 11.39 12.08 0.38
N THR A 47 10.69 10.97 0.56
CA THR A 47 9.72 10.48 -0.42
C THR A 47 8.57 11.46 -0.61
N LEU A 48 7.99 11.95 0.48
CA LEU A 48 6.92 12.95 0.44
C LEU A 48 7.40 14.27 -0.15
N ARG A 49 8.61 14.72 0.17
CA ARG A 49 9.19 15.94 -0.40
C ARG A 49 9.42 15.84 -1.91
N ASN A 50 9.90 14.70 -2.39
CA ASN A 50 10.11 14.46 -3.82
C ASN A 50 8.78 14.25 -4.57
N ALA A 51 7.80 13.60 -3.95
CA ALA A 51 6.47 13.43 -4.52
C ALA A 51 5.62 14.71 -4.46
N GLY A 52 5.85 15.59 -3.48
CA GLY A 52 5.15 16.87 -3.30
C GLY A 52 5.60 18.00 -4.23
N GLN A 53 6.47 17.71 -5.21
CA GLN A 53 6.91 18.71 -6.17
C GLN A 53 5.74 19.20 -7.06
N PRO A 54 5.74 20.46 -7.51
CA PRO A 54 4.58 21.06 -8.19
C PRO A 54 4.32 20.52 -9.60
N SER A 55 5.26 19.76 -10.18
CA SER A 55 5.10 19.20 -11.53
C SER A 55 5.87 17.89 -11.69
N VAL A 56 5.42 17.05 -12.63
CA VAL A 56 6.10 15.80 -13.01
C VAL A 56 7.57 16.04 -13.39
N ALA A 57 7.86 17.12 -14.12
CA ALA A 57 9.24 17.46 -14.49
C ALA A 57 10.12 17.73 -13.25
N ALA A 58 9.57 18.44 -12.25
CA ALA A 58 10.27 18.70 -10.99
C ALA A 58 10.48 17.41 -10.17
N ILE A 59 9.53 16.47 -10.19
CA ILE A 59 9.68 15.14 -9.56
C ILE A 59 10.82 14.37 -10.21
N VAL A 60 10.84 14.30 -11.55
CA VAL A 60 11.87 13.58 -12.30
C VAL A 60 13.26 14.18 -12.04
N ALA A 61 13.37 15.51 -12.04
CA ALA A 61 14.62 16.20 -11.74
C ALA A 61 15.10 15.95 -10.30
N ALA A 62 14.19 16.04 -9.32
CA ALA A 62 14.52 15.78 -7.91
C ALA A 62 14.96 14.33 -7.69
N ALA A 63 14.25 13.36 -8.29
CA ALA A 63 14.60 11.95 -8.22
C ALA A 63 15.95 11.68 -8.90
N ALA A 64 16.22 12.26 -10.08
CA ALA A 64 17.51 12.10 -10.75
C ALA A 64 18.69 12.67 -9.95
N ALA A 65 18.45 13.71 -9.15
CA ALA A 65 19.48 14.34 -8.32
C ALA A 65 19.74 13.60 -7.00
N THR A 66 18.76 12.86 -6.47
CA THR A 66 18.81 12.29 -5.11
C THR A 66 18.81 10.76 -5.09
N GLU A 67 18.30 10.11 -6.14
CA GLU A 67 18.05 8.68 -6.17
C GLU A 67 18.71 8.01 -7.37
N ARG A 68 19.11 6.75 -7.20
CA ARG A 68 19.62 5.91 -8.30
C ARG A 68 18.50 5.19 -9.07
N ARG A 69 17.27 5.22 -8.54
CA ARG A 69 16.13 4.44 -9.04
C ARG A 69 15.21 5.30 -9.90
N PRO A 70 14.47 4.70 -10.86
CA PRO A 70 13.49 5.43 -11.67
C PRO A 70 12.40 6.09 -10.80
N PRO A 71 11.87 7.26 -11.19
CA PRO A 71 10.98 8.08 -10.37
C PRO A 71 9.54 7.55 -10.25
N LEU A 72 9.25 6.32 -10.69
CA LEU A 72 7.89 5.79 -10.80
C LEU A 72 7.15 5.82 -9.46
N SER A 73 7.84 5.45 -8.35
CA SER A 73 7.26 5.49 -7.02
C SER A 73 6.82 6.91 -6.64
N PHE A 74 7.65 7.92 -6.89
CA PHE A 74 7.31 9.31 -6.59
C PHE A 74 6.14 9.83 -7.44
N LEU A 75 6.00 9.39 -8.69
CA LEU A 75 4.87 9.76 -9.54
C LEU A 75 3.56 9.16 -9.02
N VAL A 76 3.58 7.90 -8.59
CA VAL A 76 2.41 7.26 -7.96
C VAL A 76 2.03 8.00 -6.68
N PHE A 77 3.01 8.34 -5.83
CA PHE A 77 2.76 9.13 -4.61
C PHE A 77 2.24 10.54 -4.92
N HIS A 78 2.74 11.21 -5.95
CA HIS A 78 2.26 12.54 -6.35
C HIS A 78 0.78 12.53 -6.72
N LEU A 79 0.35 11.53 -7.50
CA LEU A 79 -1.06 11.35 -7.84
C LEU A 79 -1.91 11.04 -6.60
N TRP A 80 -1.39 10.22 -5.70
CA TRP A 80 -2.06 9.90 -4.43
C TRP A 80 -2.25 11.14 -3.55
N LEU A 81 -1.20 11.92 -3.35
CA LEU A 81 -1.23 13.16 -2.56
C LEU A 81 -2.17 14.21 -3.16
N GLY A 82 -2.26 14.29 -4.50
CA GLY A 82 -3.24 15.15 -5.16
C GLY A 82 -4.69 14.73 -4.89
N ARG A 83 -4.95 13.44 -4.67
CA ARG A 83 -6.29 12.89 -4.41
C ARG A 83 -6.66 12.83 -2.92
N PHE A 84 -5.66 12.64 -2.07
CA PHE A 84 -5.74 12.52 -0.62
C PHE A 84 -4.67 13.43 -0.01
N PRO A 85 -4.93 14.75 0.07
CA PRO A 85 -3.97 15.68 0.66
C PRO A 85 -3.74 15.32 2.13
N ASN A 86 -2.49 15.04 2.48
CA ASN A 86 -2.10 14.80 3.88
C ASN A 86 -2.11 16.12 4.65
N VAL A 87 -2.79 16.13 5.80
CA VAL A 87 -2.93 17.31 6.67
C VAL A 87 -1.65 17.61 7.46
N GLU A 88 -0.71 16.64 7.56
CA GLU A 88 0.53 16.79 8.34
C GLU A 88 1.56 17.75 7.72
N PHE A 89 1.45 18.07 6.43
CA PHE A 89 2.37 18.97 5.72
C PHE A 89 1.68 20.15 5.02
N ALA A 90 0.42 20.44 5.39
CA ALA A 90 -0.29 21.64 4.95
C ALA A 90 0.15 22.89 5.73
#